data_AF-A0A2G8KBY6-F1
#
_entry.id   AF-A0A2G8KBY6-F1
#
_cell.length_a   1.000
_cell.length_b   1.000
_cell.length_c   1.000
_cell.angle_alpha   90.00
_cell.angle_beta   90.00
_cell.angle_gamma   90.00
#
_symmetry.space_group_name_H-M   'P 1'
#
loop_
_entity.id
_entity.type
_entity.pdbx_description
1 polymer ?
#
loop_
_entity_poly.entity_id
_entity_poly.type
_entity_poly.pdbx_seq_one_letter_code
_entity_poly.pdbx_strand_id
1 'polypeptide(L)'
;MTMTHLNILDSIHISAVLDDTVDQLAVLGHIMPSSFEGRPEANEQSPLTPDNVIKLQEDRNFLQLILDKTLNELKDTCSFEALIEAVNLEKSKKAEIQKTILKEEEGRKEIRSLQRQIQNVKVEREDEIQQRNQMIAHLKDQLQEMKAKTNMEGKYIQKDAEVAVNQTQKKCTLVEKQLKEEIELLNEKIGEEERVNIEIEQYLRTHQAELEEKVEHWMEKYDKDVEAKTHELDVLKASKANDLARLQELTKLYAEYEQVVVEDRIEKEKARRKEEQELEELKACVKVQSWWRGVMVRRQLGPYSKKKKKKGKKGKKGSGKKKGKKKK
;
A
#
# COMPACT_ATOMS: atom_id res chain seq x y z
N MET A 1 28.12 25.42 121.20
CA MET A 1 28.78 25.19 122.50
C MET A 1 27.77 24.55 123.42
N THR A 2 27.74 23.22 123.46
CA THR A 2 27.00 22.47 124.48
C THR A 2 27.83 22.56 125.76
N MET A 3 27.27 23.09 126.86
CA MET A 3 27.93 23.00 128.16
C MET A 3 27.93 21.53 128.59
N THR A 4 29.10 20.90 128.49
CA THR A 4 29.32 19.48 128.82
C THR A 4 29.78 19.26 130.25
N HIS A 5 30.04 20.34 131.01
CA HIS A 5 30.50 20.27 132.39
C HIS A 5 29.36 20.50 133.38
N LEU A 6 29.28 19.60 134.37
CA LEU A 6 28.35 19.69 135.48
C LEU A 6 29.02 20.35 136.69
N ASN A 7 28.21 20.94 137.56
CA ASN A 7 28.68 21.35 138.88
C ASN A 7 29.12 20.11 139.67
N ILE A 8 30.14 20.24 140.51
CA ILE A 8 30.76 19.11 141.24
C ILE A 8 29.73 18.33 142.07
N LEU A 9 28.81 19.05 142.72
CA LEU A 9 27.75 18.41 143.52
C LEU A 9 26.79 17.57 142.66
N ASP A 10 26.43 18.08 141.48
CA ASP A 10 25.54 17.39 140.55
C ASP A 10 26.27 16.19 139.91
N SER A 11 27.56 16.35 139.62
CA SER A 11 28.44 15.28 139.12
C SER A 11 28.50 14.10 140.10
N ILE A 12 28.65 14.37 141.40
CA ILE A 12 28.69 13.33 142.44
C ILE A 12 27.34 12.61 142.56
N HIS A 13 26.23 13.36 142.61
CA HIS A 13 24.90 12.76 142.71
C HIS A 13 24.56 11.90 141.49
N ILE A 14 24.82 12.40 140.28
CA ILE A 14 24.55 11.68 139.04
C ILE A 14 25.49 10.48 138.91
N SER A 15 26.76 10.60 139.31
CA SER A 15 27.71 9.47 139.31
C SER A 15 27.25 8.34 140.23
N ALA A 16 26.74 8.63 141.42
CA ALA A 16 26.25 7.59 142.34
C ALA A 16 25.05 6.82 141.78
N VAL A 17 24.15 7.52 141.09
CA VAL A 17 23.02 6.89 140.38
C VAL A 17 23.52 6.08 139.19
N LEU A 18 24.47 6.63 138.42
CA LEU A 18 25.03 5.93 137.26
C LEU A 18 25.77 4.64 137.65
N ASP A 19 26.52 4.65 138.75
CA ASP A 19 27.20 3.49 139.34
C ASP A 19 26.20 2.35 139.59
N ASP A 20 25.11 2.64 140.30
CA ASP A 20 24.03 1.67 140.58
C ASP A 20 23.34 1.20 139.29
N THR A 21 23.11 2.08 138.31
CA THR A 21 22.49 1.68 137.03
C THR A 21 23.41 0.81 136.17
N VAL A 22 24.72 1.06 136.18
CA VAL A 22 25.72 0.23 135.47
C VAL A 22 25.78 -1.15 136.11
N ASP A 23 25.81 -1.22 137.45
CA ASP A 23 25.80 -2.49 138.19
C ASP A 23 24.51 -3.27 137.94
N GLN A 24 23.36 -2.60 137.92
CA GLN A 24 22.08 -3.22 137.57
C GLN A 24 22.06 -3.72 136.13
N LEU A 25 22.62 -2.97 135.17
CA LEU A 25 22.76 -3.43 133.79
C LEU A 25 23.71 -4.62 133.70
N ALA A 26 24.82 -4.64 134.45
CA ALA A 26 25.76 -5.74 134.55
C ALA A 26 25.07 -7.02 135.07
N VAL A 27 24.29 -6.90 136.14
CA VAL A 27 23.45 -7.97 136.69
C VAL A 27 22.41 -8.44 135.67
N LEU A 28 21.73 -7.50 135.00
CA LEU A 28 20.66 -7.82 134.05
C LEU A 28 21.14 -8.71 132.91
N GLY A 29 22.36 -8.52 132.36
CA GLY A 29 22.85 -9.42 131.32
C GLY A 29 23.61 -10.65 131.82
N HIS A 30 23.76 -10.85 133.13
CA HIS A 30 24.00 -12.18 133.69
C HIS A 30 22.69 -12.96 133.83
N ILE A 31 21.56 -12.27 134.00
CA ILE A 31 20.22 -12.86 134.11
C ILE A 31 19.61 -13.11 132.73
N MET A 32 19.87 -12.23 131.75
CA MET A 32 19.35 -12.38 130.40
C MET A 32 20.05 -13.51 129.62
N PRO A 33 19.30 -14.30 128.84
CA PRO A 33 19.90 -15.35 128.01
C PRO A 33 20.77 -14.74 126.89
N SER A 34 22.01 -15.23 126.75
CA SER A 34 22.90 -14.90 125.62
C SER A 34 22.51 -15.61 124.32
N SER A 35 21.66 -16.64 124.41
CA SER A 35 21.03 -17.35 123.30
C SER A 35 19.67 -17.91 123.76
N PHE A 36 18.71 -18.01 122.84
CA PHE A 36 17.42 -18.64 123.11
C PHE A 36 17.55 -20.17 122.95
N GLU A 37 18.37 -20.81 123.78
CA GLU A 37 18.51 -22.27 123.79
C GLU A 37 17.61 -22.88 124.87
N GLY A 38 16.52 -23.55 124.45
CA GLY A 38 15.89 -24.59 125.29
C GLY A 38 14.42 -24.44 125.71
N ARG A 39 13.52 -23.85 124.91
CA ARG A 39 12.06 -24.07 125.06
C ARG A 39 11.35 -24.19 123.70
N PRO A 40 10.77 -25.35 123.34
CA PRO A 40 10.02 -25.52 122.08
C PRO A 40 8.60 -24.93 122.09
N GLU A 41 8.13 -24.36 123.21
CA GLU A 41 6.74 -23.90 123.33
C GLU A 41 6.68 -22.50 123.96
N ALA A 42 6.88 -21.49 123.12
CA ALA A 42 6.47 -20.12 123.40
C ALA A 42 5.83 -19.56 122.13
N ASN A 43 4.50 -19.68 122.06
CA ASN A 43 3.52 -18.86 121.33
C ASN A 43 4.11 -17.85 120.31
N GLU A 44 3.68 -17.88 119.03
CA GLU A 44 4.07 -16.92 117.97
C GLU A 44 3.75 -15.43 118.30
N GLN A 45 3.20 -15.16 119.47
CA GLN A 45 2.93 -13.84 120.04
C GLN A 45 3.90 -13.46 121.18
N SER A 46 4.93 -14.27 121.45
CA SER A 46 5.97 -13.96 122.43
C SER A 46 6.94 -12.93 121.85
N PRO A 47 7.17 -11.77 122.51
CA PRO A 47 8.07 -10.72 122.00
C PRO A 47 9.56 -11.12 121.94
N LEU A 48 9.91 -12.32 122.41
CA LEU A 48 11.27 -12.85 122.51
C LEU A 48 11.60 -13.78 121.34
N THR A 49 11.79 -13.23 120.14
CA THR A 49 12.40 -13.96 119.01
C THR A 49 13.92 -14.05 119.18
N PRO A 50 14.60 -15.05 118.59
CA PRO A 50 16.07 -15.15 118.66
C PRO A 50 16.78 -13.86 118.24
N ASP A 51 16.34 -13.22 117.16
CA ASP A 51 16.88 -11.95 116.68
C ASP A 51 16.63 -10.79 117.65
N ASN A 52 15.44 -10.74 118.28
CA ASN A 52 15.14 -9.73 119.29
C ASN A 52 16.00 -9.93 120.54
N VAL A 53 16.28 -11.17 120.95
CA VAL A 53 17.12 -11.48 122.12
C VAL A 53 18.56 -11.09 121.86
N ILE A 54 19.10 -11.39 120.67
CA ILE A 54 20.44 -10.96 120.25
C ILE A 54 20.53 -9.43 120.26
N LYS A 55 19.57 -8.76 119.61
CA LYS A 55 19.52 -7.29 119.57
C LYS A 55 19.40 -6.68 120.97
N LEU A 56 18.55 -7.23 121.84
CA LEU A 56 18.39 -6.75 123.21
C LEU A 56 19.69 -6.88 124.01
N GLN A 57 20.44 -7.97 123.80
CA GLN A 57 21.74 -8.16 124.43
C GLN A 57 22.78 -7.17 123.89
N GLU A 58 22.78 -6.90 122.59
CA GLU A 58 23.62 -5.87 121.96
C GLU A 58 23.29 -4.46 122.47
N ASP A 59 22.01 -4.09 122.52
CA ASP A 59 21.52 -2.81 123.03
C ASP A 59 21.89 -2.63 124.51
N ARG A 60 21.73 -3.68 125.33
CA ARG A 60 22.12 -3.67 126.75
C ARG A 60 23.63 -3.53 126.91
N ASN A 61 24.44 -4.26 126.14
CA ASN A 61 25.90 -4.16 126.17
C ASN A 61 26.36 -2.76 125.74
N PHE A 62 25.71 -2.18 124.72
CA PHE A 62 25.96 -0.81 124.27
C PHE A 62 25.63 0.20 125.37
N LEU A 63 24.45 0.11 126.00
CA LEU A 63 24.06 1.00 127.10
C LEU A 63 25.02 0.90 128.28
N GLN A 64 25.39 -0.33 128.69
CA GLN A 64 26.36 -0.54 129.76
C GLN A 64 27.71 0.13 129.42
N LEU A 65 28.26 -0.09 128.23
CA LEU A 65 29.52 0.51 127.80
C LEU A 65 29.49 2.05 127.78
N ILE A 66 28.39 2.65 127.33
CA ILE A 66 28.26 4.12 127.27
C ILE A 66 28.09 4.71 128.67
N LEU A 67 27.29 4.07 129.53
CA LEU A 67 27.08 4.53 130.90
C LEU A 67 28.35 4.35 131.75
N ASP A 68 29.10 3.27 131.57
CA ASP A 68 30.43 3.07 132.17
C ASP A 68 31.41 4.18 131.79
N LYS A 69 31.48 4.51 130.49
CA LYS A 69 32.34 5.60 130.00
C LYS A 69 31.91 6.95 130.57
N THR A 70 30.61 7.22 130.59
CA THR A 70 30.05 8.47 131.12
C THR A 70 30.28 8.60 132.63
N LEU A 71 30.13 7.50 133.36
CA LEU A 71 30.40 7.41 134.80
C LEU A 71 31.86 7.74 135.11
N ASN A 72 32.80 7.17 134.35
CA ASN A 72 34.23 7.46 134.49
C ASN A 72 34.55 8.92 134.14
N GLU A 73 34.01 9.45 133.04
CA GLU A 73 34.18 10.87 132.66
C GLU A 73 33.64 11.83 133.73
N LEU A 74 32.53 11.47 134.38
CA LEU A 74 31.90 12.26 135.41
C LEU A 74 32.72 12.26 136.71
N LYS A 75 33.28 11.10 137.10
CA LYS A 75 34.20 10.95 138.24
C LYS A 75 35.51 11.72 138.02
N ASP A 76 36.08 11.65 136.82
CA ASP A 76 37.42 12.17 136.54
C ASP A 76 37.44 13.65 136.13
N THR A 77 36.47 14.09 135.34
CA THR A 77 36.49 15.40 134.67
C THR A 77 35.20 16.22 134.84
N CYS A 78 34.21 15.70 135.57
CA CYS A 78 32.87 16.28 135.70
C CYS A 78 32.22 16.60 134.33
N SER A 79 32.49 15.77 133.31
CA SER A 79 31.95 15.89 131.95
C SER A 79 31.11 14.66 131.58
N PHE A 80 30.28 14.78 130.54
CA PHE A 80 29.44 13.70 130.00
C PHE A 80 29.49 13.64 128.46
N GLU A 81 30.65 13.99 127.89
CA GLU A 81 30.83 14.14 126.45
C GLU A 81 30.70 12.81 125.68
N ALA A 82 31.16 11.68 126.23
CA ALA A 82 30.97 10.36 125.63
C ALA A 82 29.50 10.01 125.39
N LEU A 83 28.60 10.41 126.31
CA LEU A 83 27.16 10.19 126.13
C LEU A 83 26.62 11.03 124.96
N ILE A 84 27.04 12.29 124.86
CA ILE A 84 26.64 13.18 123.76
C ILE A 84 27.14 12.64 122.41
N GLU A 85 28.40 12.22 122.35
CA GLU A 85 29.00 11.64 121.13
C GLU A 85 28.28 10.35 120.71
N ALA A 86 28.02 9.43 121.65
CA ALA A 86 27.30 8.20 121.37
C ALA A 86 25.87 8.44 120.88
N VAL A 87 25.14 9.37 121.52
CA VAL A 87 23.78 9.76 121.09
C VAL A 87 23.81 10.41 119.71
N ASN A 88 24.78 11.25 119.41
CA ASN A 88 24.92 11.88 118.09
C ASN A 88 25.29 10.86 117.02
N LEU A 89 26.16 9.89 117.34
CA LEU A 89 26.52 8.81 116.44
C LEU A 89 25.31 7.93 116.12
N GLU A 90 24.51 7.53 117.12
CA GLU A 90 23.27 6.75 116.88
C GLU A 90 22.21 7.55 116.12
N LYS A 91 22.07 8.85 116.40
CA LYS A 91 21.21 9.74 115.59
C LYS A 91 21.67 9.79 114.14
N SER A 92 22.98 9.86 113.89
CA SER A 92 23.57 9.86 112.55
C SER A 92 23.35 8.52 111.83
N LYS A 93 23.63 7.39 112.49
CA LYS A 93 23.36 6.05 111.96
C LYS A 93 21.88 5.88 111.60
N LYS A 94 20.97 6.28 112.48
CA LYS A 94 19.52 6.24 112.23
C LYS A 94 19.12 7.08 111.02
N ALA A 95 19.70 8.26 110.85
CA ALA A 95 19.44 9.13 109.70
C ALA A 95 19.93 8.49 108.38
N GLU A 96 21.12 7.87 108.36
CA GLU A 96 21.63 7.18 107.16
C GLU A 96 20.81 5.92 106.82
N ILE A 97 20.34 5.16 107.82
CA ILE A 97 19.40 4.04 107.60
C ILE A 97 18.09 4.57 107.00
N GLN A 98 17.49 5.62 107.56
CA GLN A 98 16.26 6.20 107.03
C GLN A 98 16.43 6.69 105.58
N LYS A 99 17.54 7.35 105.27
CA LYS A 99 17.88 7.78 103.92
C LYS A 99 18.06 6.60 102.95
N THR A 100 18.64 5.50 103.42
CA THR A 100 18.77 4.26 102.64
C THR A 100 17.40 3.64 102.35
N ILE A 101 16.52 3.58 103.35
CA ILE A 101 15.14 3.09 103.21
C ILE A 101 14.37 3.92 102.17
N LEU A 102 14.41 5.25 102.28
CA LEU A 102 13.72 6.14 101.33
C LEU A 102 14.22 5.96 99.89
N LYS A 103 15.54 5.81 99.70
CA LYS A 103 16.13 5.54 98.38
C LYS A 103 15.71 4.17 97.83
N GLU A 104 15.65 3.15 98.68
CA GLU A 104 15.21 1.81 98.29
C GLU A 104 13.74 1.80 97.89
N GLU A 105 12.87 2.48 98.66
CA GLU A 105 11.46 2.61 98.36
C GLU A 105 11.22 3.33 97.04
N GLU A 106 11.96 4.41 96.77
CA GLU A 106 11.87 5.13 95.50
C GLU A 106 12.38 4.28 94.33
N GLY A 107 13.52 3.60 94.49
CA GLY A 107 14.02 2.64 93.51
C GLY A 107 13.01 1.51 93.22
N ARG A 108 12.31 0.99 94.24
CA ARG A 108 11.22 0.02 94.05
C ARG A 108 10.04 0.61 93.26
N LYS A 109 9.69 1.87 93.47
CA LYS A 109 8.64 2.54 92.67
C LYS A 109 9.07 2.71 91.22
N GLU A 110 10.31 3.14 90.99
CA GLU A 110 10.87 3.28 89.65
C GLU A 110 10.90 1.93 88.91
N ILE A 111 11.39 0.86 89.56
CA ILE A 111 11.40 -0.49 88.99
C ILE A 111 9.98 -0.93 88.61
N ARG A 112 8.99 -0.75 89.48
CA ARG A 112 7.59 -1.09 89.17
C ARG A 112 7.05 -0.26 88.00
N SER A 113 7.40 1.03 87.93
CA SER A 113 6.99 1.90 86.83
C SER A 113 7.58 1.44 85.50
N LEU A 114 8.89 1.18 85.47
CA LEU A 114 9.60 0.69 84.28
C LEU A 114 9.10 -0.68 83.85
N GLN A 115 8.83 -1.59 84.79
CA GLN A 115 8.23 -2.90 84.47
C GLN A 115 6.86 -2.75 83.80
N ARG A 116 6.01 -1.83 84.26
CA ARG A 116 4.73 -1.53 83.58
C ARG A 116 4.93 -0.95 82.20
N GLN A 117 5.86 0.01 82.04
CA GLN A 117 6.15 0.59 80.72
C GLN A 117 6.64 -0.48 79.73
N ILE A 118 7.54 -1.37 80.17
CA ILE A 118 8.00 -2.49 79.34
C ILE A 118 6.83 -3.39 78.94
N GLN A 119 5.92 -3.70 79.87
CA GLN A 119 4.77 -4.54 79.56
C GLN A 119 3.81 -3.85 78.58
N ASN A 120 3.53 -2.56 78.77
CA ASN A 120 2.68 -1.79 77.86
C ASN A 120 3.27 -1.76 76.45
N VAL A 121 4.56 -1.44 76.31
CA VAL A 121 5.25 -1.44 75.01
C VAL A 121 5.22 -2.81 74.34
N LYS A 122 5.33 -3.91 75.11
CA LYS A 122 5.22 -5.27 74.56
C LYS A 122 3.83 -5.53 73.99
N VAL A 123 2.77 -5.15 74.71
CA VAL A 123 1.39 -5.33 74.25
C VAL A 123 1.12 -4.47 73.00
N GLU A 124 1.50 -3.19 73.03
CA GLU A 124 1.37 -2.29 71.88
C GLU A 124 2.09 -2.83 70.64
N ARG A 125 3.30 -3.37 70.82
CA ARG A 125 4.06 -4.00 69.72
C ARG A 125 3.39 -5.24 69.18
N GLU A 126 2.80 -6.08 70.02
CA GLU A 126 2.07 -7.26 69.59
C GLU A 126 0.82 -6.86 68.77
N ASP A 127 0.08 -5.86 69.22
CA ASP A 127 -1.08 -5.32 68.50
C ASP A 127 -0.67 -4.74 67.14
N GLU A 128 0.43 -3.97 67.07
CA GLU A 128 0.97 -3.47 65.80
C GLU A 128 1.36 -4.62 64.84
N ILE A 129 2.00 -5.67 65.36
CA ILE A 129 2.38 -6.85 64.56
C ILE A 129 1.13 -7.54 64.01
N GLN A 130 0.11 -7.73 64.84
CA GLN A 130 -1.15 -8.33 64.41
C GLN A 130 -1.85 -7.50 63.32
N GLN A 131 -1.94 -6.18 63.49
CA GLN A 131 -2.52 -5.28 62.49
C GLN A 131 -1.74 -5.35 61.16
N ARG A 132 -0.40 -5.33 61.22
CA ARG A 132 0.44 -5.47 60.01
C ARG A 132 0.27 -6.83 59.34
N ASN A 133 0.18 -7.91 60.12
CA ASN A 133 -0.04 -9.25 59.58
C ASN A 133 -1.40 -9.37 58.87
N GLN A 134 -2.46 -8.76 59.44
CA GLN A 134 -3.77 -8.69 58.79
C GLN A 134 -3.72 -7.89 57.48
N MET A 135 -3.02 -6.75 57.47
CA MET A 135 -2.82 -5.97 56.25
C MET A 135 -2.05 -6.76 55.18
N ILE A 136 -0.99 -7.48 55.57
CA ILE A 136 -0.23 -8.34 54.65
C ILE A 136 -1.12 -9.44 54.07
N ALA A 137 -1.98 -10.07 54.88
CA ALA A 137 -2.92 -11.08 54.41
C ALA A 137 -3.90 -10.47 53.40
N HIS A 138 -4.52 -9.34 53.72
CA HIS A 138 -5.46 -8.67 52.82
C HIS A 138 -4.82 -8.28 51.48
N LEU A 139 -3.62 -7.70 51.50
CA LEU A 139 -2.89 -7.32 50.29
C LEU A 139 -2.46 -8.54 49.46
N LYS A 140 -2.14 -9.66 50.10
CA LYS A 140 -1.85 -10.93 49.39
C LYS A 140 -3.08 -11.46 48.67
N ASP A 141 -4.25 -11.42 49.32
CA ASP A 141 -5.50 -11.87 48.72
C ASP A 141 -5.89 -10.99 47.52
N GLN A 142 -5.82 -9.66 47.68
CA GLN A 142 -6.04 -8.72 46.57
C GLN A 142 -5.08 -8.95 45.40
N LEU A 143 -3.80 -9.21 45.69
CA LEU A 143 -2.82 -9.50 44.65
C LEU A 143 -3.13 -10.80 43.90
N GLN A 144 -3.56 -11.85 44.61
CA GLN A 144 -3.96 -13.10 43.98
C GLN A 144 -5.22 -12.94 43.14
N GLU A 145 -6.23 -12.23 43.65
CA GLU A 145 -7.46 -11.91 42.92
C GLU A 145 -7.16 -11.13 41.63
N MET A 146 -6.37 -10.07 41.72
CA MET A 146 -5.96 -9.27 40.56
C MET A 146 -5.17 -10.11 39.55
N LYS A 147 -4.26 -10.99 39.99
CA LYS A 147 -3.53 -11.89 39.10
C LYS A 147 -4.46 -12.87 38.37
N ALA A 148 -5.42 -13.46 39.08
CA ALA A 148 -6.38 -14.37 38.49
C ALA A 148 -7.28 -13.65 37.47
N LYS A 149 -7.80 -12.47 37.83
CA LYS A 149 -8.64 -11.63 36.98
C LYS A 149 -7.89 -11.20 35.71
N THR A 150 -6.70 -10.62 35.83
CA THR A 150 -5.90 -10.17 34.68
C THR A 150 -5.52 -11.33 33.76
N ASN A 151 -5.23 -12.52 34.30
CA ASN A 151 -4.94 -13.70 33.48
C ASN A 151 -6.17 -14.15 32.68
N MET A 152 -7.33 -14.22 33.33
CA MET A 152 -8.61 -14.55 32.70
C MET A 152 -8.98 -13.54 31.62
N GLU A 153 -8.92 -12.24 31.94
CA GLU A 153 -9.18 -11.14 30.99
C GLU A 153 -8.20 -11.18 29.81
N GLY A 154 -6.92 -11.41 30.06
CA GLY A 154 -5.92 -11.55 29.01
C GLY A 154 -6.24 -12.69 28.04
N LYS A 155 -6.61 -13.88 28.56
CA LYS A 155 -7.04 -15.02 27.72
C LYS A 155 -8.31 -14.71 26.94
N TYR A 156 -9.27 -14.03 27.55
CA TYR A 156 -10.51 -13.65 26.90
C TYR A 156 -10.26 -12.68 25.73
N ILE A 157 -9.51 -11.60 25.98
CA ILE A 157 -9.17 -10.60 24.97
C ILE A 157 -8.36 -11.24 23.83
N GLN A 158 -7.40 -12.12 24.16
CA GLN A 158 -6.63 -12.84 23.16
C GLN A 158 -7.54 -13.70 22.28
N LYS A 159 -8.51 -14.41 22.88
CA LYS A 159 -9.43 -15.27 22.14
C LYS A 159 -10.38 -14.46 21.27
N ASP A 160 -10.90 -13.35 21.78
CA ASP A 160 -11.77 -12.44 21.05
C ASP A 160 -11.05 -11.85 19.82
N ALA A 161 -9.81 -11.37 20.01
CA ALA A 161 -8.97 -10.88 18.92
C ALA A 161 -8.67 -11.97 17.87
N GLU A 162 -8.35 -13.20 18.31
CA GLU A 162 -8.11 -14.34 17.41
C GLU A 162 -9.35 -14.68 16.58
N VAL A 163 -10.54 -14.68 17.20
CA VAL A 163 -11.81 -14.92 16.50
C VAL A 163 -12.11 -13.81 15.50
N ALA A 164 -11.90 -12.55 15.86
CA ALA A 164 -12.11 -11.41 14.96
C ALA A 164 -11.19 -11.47 13.73
N VAL A 165 -9.90 -11.79 13.93
CA VAL A 165 -8.93 -11.99 12.84
C VAL A 165 -9.36 -13.16 11.96
N ASN A 166 -9.67 -14.32 12.55
CA ASN A 166 -10.09 -15.51 11.80
C ASN A 166 -11.38 -15.29 11.01
N GLN A 167 -12.36 -14.58 11.58
CA GLN A 167 -13.60 -14.25 10.90
C GLN A 167 -13.35 -13.33 9.70
N THR A 168 -12.53 -12.30 9.90
CA THR A 168 -12.16 -11.36 8.84
C THR A 168 -11.39 -12.09 7.73
N GLN A 169 -10.39 -12.90 8.09
CA GLN A 169 -9.64 -13.71 7.14
C GLN A 169 -10.56 -14.60 6.31
N LYS A 170 -11.51 -15.31 6.94
CA LYS A 170 -12.47 -16.16 6.24
C LYS A 170 -13.32 -15.36 5.23
N LYS A 171 -13.83 -14.19 5.64
CA LYS A 171 -14.59 -13.30 4.74
C LYS A 171 -13.74 -12.87 3.55
N CYS A 172 -12.51 -12.43 3.78
CA CYS A 172 -11.60 -12.05 2.70
C CYS A 172 -11.32 -13.22 1.77
N THR A 173 -10.99 -14.41 2.29
CA THR A 173 -10.72 -15.58 1.46
C THR A 173 -11.91 -16.02 0.61
N LEU A 174 -13.14 -15.85 1.12
CA LEU A 174 -14.35 -16.17 0.36
C LEU A 174 -14.54 -15.18 -0.79
N VAL A 175 -14.40 -13.88 -0.53
CA VAL A 175 -14.51 -12.83 -1.56
C VAL A 175 -13.39 -12.98 -2.59
N GLU A 176 -12.16 -13.25 -2.17
CA GLU A 176 -11.04 -13.53 -3.07
C GLU A 176 -11.32 -14.76 -3.96
N LYS A 177 -11.92 -15.82 -3.42
CA LYS A 177 -12.30 -17.00 -4.20
C LYS A 177 -13.37 -16.67 -5.23
N GLN A 178 -14.40 -15.91 -4.85
CA GLN A 178 -15.46 -15.47 -5.75
C GLN A 178 -14.92 -14.61 -6.90
N LEU A 179 -14.04 -13.65 -6.58
CA LEU A 179 -13.42 -12.81 -7.60
C LEU A 179 -12.50 -13.61 -8.54
N LYS A 180 -11.79 -14.62 -8.02
CA LYS A 180 -11.00 -15.53 -8.86
C LYS A 180 -11.87 -16.35 -9.81
N GLU A 181 -12.97 -16.91 -9.31
CA GLU A 181 -13.95 -17.63 -10.14
C GLU A 181 -14.56 -16.72 -11.22
N GLU A 182 -14.84 -15.46 -10.89
CA GLU A 182 -15.34 -14.47 -11.86
C GLU A 182 -14.29 -14.11 -12.92
N ILE A 183 -13.02 -13.95 -12.53
CA ILE A 183 -11.90 -13.72 -13.47
C ILE A 183 -11.75 -14.90 -14.42
N GLU A 184 -11.78 -16.14 -13.91
CA GLU A 184 -11.69 -17.35 -14.74
C GLU A 184 -12.84 -17.40 -15.75
N LEU A 185 -14.08 -17.17 -15.32
CA LEU A 185 -15.25 -17.16 -16.19
C LEU A 185 -15.21 -16.03 -17.24
N LEU A 186 -14.70 -14.86 -16.89
CA LEU A 186 -14.50 -13.77 -17.85
C LEU A 186 -13.41 -14.11 -18.87
N ASN A 187 -12.31 -14.75 -18.46
CA ASN A 187 -11.27 -15.19 -19.38
C ASN A 187 -11.78 -16.25 -20.35
N GLU A 188 -12.60 -17.20 -19.90
CA GLU A 188 -13.25 -18.17 -20.78
C GLU A 188 -14.12 -17.49 -21.83
N LYS A 189 -14.96 -16.52 -21.42
CA LYS A 189 -15.79 -15.74 -22.34
C LYS A 189 -14.98 -14.93 -23.34
N ILE A 190 -13.88 -14.30 -22.90
CA ILE A 190 -12.97 -13.57 -23.79
C ILE A 190 -12.39 -14.53 -24.84
N GLY A 191 -11.93 -15.71 -24.43
CA GLY A 191 -11.41 -16.71 -25.36
C GLY A 191 -12.46 -17.21 -26.36
N GLU A 192 -13.71 -17.37 -25.93
CA GLU A 192 -14.83 -17.72 -26.82
C GLU A 192 -15.11 -16.62 -27.87
N GLU A 193 -15.19 -15.36 -27.43
CA GLU A 193 -15.41 -14.21 -28.32
C GLU A 193 -14.23 -14.01 -29.28
N GLU A 194 -12.98 -14.16 -28.81
CA GLU A 194 -11.79 -14.11 -29.66
C GLU A 194 -11.85 -15.19 -30.76
N ARG A 195 -12.24 -16.43 -30.40
CA ARG A 195 -12.39 -17.52 -31.38
C ARG A 195 -13.47 -17.20 -32.41
N VAL A 196 -14.66 -16.78 -31.96
CA VAL A 196 -15.78 -16.42 -32.85
C VAL A 196 -15.39 -15.27 -33.77
N ASN A 197 -14.69 -14.25 -33.25
CA ASN A 197 -14.22 -13.13 -34.07
C ASN A 197 -13.21 -13.60 -35.14
N ILE A 198 -12.26 -14.47 -34.79
CA ILE A 198 -11.32 -15.05 -35.76
C ILE A 198 -12.06 -15.81 -36.87
N GLU A 199 -13.05 -16.63 -36.52
CA GLU A 199 -13.85 -17.39 -37.49
C GLU A 199 -14.66 -16.46 -38.42
N ILE A 200 -15.27 -15.41 -37.87
CA ILE A 200 -16.02 -14.41 -38.65
C ILE A 200 -15.07 -13.65 -39.59
N GLU A 201 -13.94 -13.17 -39.08
CA GLU A 201 -12.93 -12.48 -39.89
C GLU A 201 -12.42 -13.37 -41.01
N GLN A 202 -12.14 -14.65 -40.72
CA GLN A 202 -11.70 -15.60 -41.73
C GLN A 202 -12.77 -15.80 -42.81
N TYR A 203 -14.04 -16.01 -42.41
CA TYR A 203 -15.15 -16.12 -43.36
C TYR A 203 -15.26 -14.89 -44.26
N LEU A 204 -15.24 -13.69 -43.67
CA LEU A 204 -15.33 -12.44 -44.43
C LEU A 204 -14.15 -12.27 -45.40
N ARG A 205 -12.92 -12.58 -44.96
CA ARG A 205 -11.73 -12.54 -45.83
C ARG A 205 -11.84 -13.53 -46.99
N THR A 206 -12.31 -14.75 -46.74
CA THR A 206 -12.51 -15.75 -47.81
C THR A 206 -13.57 -15.29 -48.81
N HIS A 207 -14.69 -14.76 -48.33
CA HIS A 207 -15.75 -14.29 -49.22
C HIS A 207 -15.35 -13.04 -50.01
N GLN A 208 -14.59 -12.14 -49.39
CA GLN A 208 -14.01 -10.99 -50.09
C GLN A 208 -13.08 -11.44 -51.22
N ALA A 209 -12.19 -12.41 -50.97
CA ALA A 209 -11.29 -12.96 -51.99
C ALA A 209 -12.06 -13.59 -53.15
N GLU A 210 -13.14 -14.35 -52.88
CA GLU A 210 -14.01 -14.91 -53.93
C GLU A 210 -14.68 -13.83 -54.79
N LEU A 211 -15.09 -12.71 -54.19
CA LEU A 211 -15.67 -11.59 -54.92
C LEU A 211 -14.60 -10.84 -55.74
N GLU A 212 -13.41 -10.66 -55.19
CA GLU A 212 -12.26 -10.08 -55.90
C GLU A 212 -11.90 -10.92 -57.13
N GLU A 213 -11.85 -12.25 -57.03
CA GLU A 213 -11.62 -13.15 -58.17
C GLU A 213 -12.72 -13.02 -59.24
N LYS A 214 -13.99 -12.91 -58.83
CA LYS A 214 -15.10 -12.67 -59.77
C LYS A 214 -14.96 -11.33 -60.48
N VAL A 215 -14.55 -10.28 -59.77
CA VAL A 215 -14.31 -8.96 -60.37
C VAL A 215 -13.19 -9.05 -61.39
N GLU A 216 -12.07 -9.68 -61.05
CA GLU A 216 -10.93 -9.88 -61.96
C GLU A 216 -11.35 -10.67 -63.22
N HIS A 217 -12.10 -11.76 -63.04
CA HIS A 217 -12.66 -12.53 -64.16
C HIS A 217 -13.53 -11.67 -65.10
N TRP A 218 -14.43 -10.86 -64.56
CA TRP A 218 -15.32 -10.01 -65.36
C TRP A 218 -14.59 -8.85 -66.02
N MET A 219 -13.56 -8.29 -65.36
CA MET A 219 -12.68 -7.28 -65.94
C MET A 219 -11.90 -7.84 -67.13
N GLU A 220 -11.25 -8.99 -66.97
CA GLU A 220 -10.55 -9.65 -68.08
C GLU A 220 -11.47 -9.96 -69.25
N LYS A 221 -12.68 -10.46 -68.95
CA LYS A 221 -13.66 -10.75 -70.00
C LYS A 221 -14.07 -9.48 -70.73
N TYR A 222 -14.36 -8.41 -69.99
CA TYR A 222 -14.70 -7.12 -70.58
C TYR A 222 -13.60 -6.61 -71.50
N ASP A 223 -12.34 -6.63 -71.04
CA ASP A 223 -11.20 -6.18 -71.85
C ASP A 223 -11.05 -7.02 -73.14
N LYS A 224 -11.14 -8.36 -73.03
CA LYS A 224 -11.10 -9.27 -74.19
C LYS A 224 -12.25 -9.02 -75.17
N ASP A 225 -13.47 -8.84 -74.67
CA ASP A 225 -14.65 -8.57 -75.51
C ASP A 225 -14.54 -7.20 -76.20
N VAL A 226 -14.03 -6.19 -75.50
CA VAL A 226 -13.75 -4.86 -76.06
C VAL A 226 -12.67 -4.94 -77.13
N GLU A 227 -11.55 -5.63 -76.90
CA GLU A 227 -10.50 -5.86 -77.90
C GLU A 227 -11.01 -6.61 -79.14
N ALA A 228 -11.84 -7.64 -78.94
CA ALA A 228 -12.45 -8.37 -80.05
C ALA A 228 -13.37 -7.45 -80.89
N LYS A 229 -14.20 -6.63 -80.23
CA LYS A 229 -15.11 -5.70 -80.93
C LYS A 229 -14.41 -4.53 -81.58
N THR A 230 -13.35 -3.99 -80.98
CA THR A 230 -12.52 -2.96 -81.64
C THR A 230 -11.82 -3.54 -82.86
N HIS A 231 -11.30 -4.76 -82.79
CA HIS A 231 -10.72 -5.45 -83.93
C HIS A 231 -11.74 -5.68 -85.06
N GLU A 232 -12.92 -6.22 -84.75
CA GLU A 232 -14.01 -6.38 -85.74
C GLU A 232 -14.37 -5.04 -86.41
N LEU A 233 -14.51 -3.98 -85.61
CA LEU A 233 -14.79 -2.63 -86.12
C LEU A 233 -13.68 -2.13 -87.04
N ASP A 234 -12.41 -2.38 -86.72
CA ASP A 234 -11.28 -1.93 -87.53
C ASP A 234 -11.17 -2.72 -88.84
N VAL A 235 -11.45 -4.03 -88.84
CA VAL A 235 -11.58 -4.82 -90.07
C VAL A 235 -12.72 -4.29 -90.94
N LEU A 236 -13.88 -4.00 -90.37
CA LEU A 236 -15.02 -3.44 -91.11
C LEU A 236 -14.71 -2.05 -91.66
N LYS A 237 -14.04 -1.18 -90.89
CA LYS A 237 -13.56 0.13 -91.37
C LYS A 237 -12.59 -0.03 -92.53
N ALA A 238 -11.65 -0.97 -92.45
CA ALA A 238 -10.70 -1.25 -93.52
C ALA A 238 -11.39 -1.77 -94.79
N SER A 239 -12.34 -2.71 -94.65
CA SER A 239 -13.15 -3.20 -95.77
C SER A 239 -13.95 -2.06 -96.42
N LYS A 240 -14.64 -1.24 -95.60
CA LYS A 240 -15.39 -0.09 -96.10
C LYS A 240 -14.49 0.91 -96.84
N ALA A 241 -13.29 1.16 -96.32
CA ALA A 241 -12.31 2.03 -96.98
C ALA A 241 -11.86 1.46 -98.34
N ASN A 242 -11.60 0.15 -98.40
CA ASN A 242 -11.25 -0.53 -99.66
C ASN A 242 -12.40 -0.51 -100.68
N ASP A 243 -13.62 -0.79 -100.26
CA ASP A 243 -14.80 -0.73 -101.12
C ASP A 243 -15.05 0.69 -101.63
N LEU A 244 -14.87 1.69 -100.77
CA LEU A 244 -14.96 3.10 -101.16
C LEU A 244 -13.90 3.45 -102.21
N ALA A 245 -12.65 3.02 -102.03
CA ALA A 245 -11.59 3.23 -102.99
C ALA A 245 -11.91 2.57 -104.34
N ARG A 246 -12.39 1.31 -104.33
CA ARG A 246 -12.81 0.60 -105.54
C ARG A 246 -13.97 1.30 -106.26
N LEU A 247 -14.96 1.79 -105.52
CA LEU A 247 -16.07 2.55 -106.09
C LEU A 247 -15.59 3.87 -106.70
N GLN A 248 -14.66 4.57 -106.05
CA GLN A 248 -14.06 5.79 -106.59
C GLN A 248 -13.28 5.51 -107.88
N GLU A 249 -12.49 4.43 -107.93
CA GLU A 249 -11.80 3.99 -109.15
C GLU A 249 -12.77 3.65 -110.28
N LEU A 250 -13.82 2.87 -109.98
CA LEU A 250 -14.84 2.51 -110.97
C LEU A 250 -15.61 3.74 -111.48
N THR A 251 -15.91 4.69 -110.60
CA THR A 251 -16.54 5.97 -110.97
C THR A 251 -15.65 6.78 -111.92
N LYS A 252 -14.34 6.84 -111.65
CA LYS A 252 -13.37 7.46 -112.58
C LYS A 252 -13.35 6.74 -113.92
N LEU A 253 -13.29 5.41 -113.92
CA LEU A 253 -13.28 4.61 -115.15
C LEU A 253 -14.56 4.78 -115.98
N TYR A 254 -15.74 4.84 -115.35
CA TYR A 254 -16.99 5.16 -116.04
C TYR A 254 -16.99 6.56 -116.64
N ALA A 255 -16.48 7.56 -115.90
CA ALA A 255 -16.36 8.92 -116.43
C ALA A 255 -15.40 8.97 -117.64
N GLU A 256 -14.29 8.24 -117.60
CA GLU A 256 -13.36 8.09 -118.73
C GLU A 256 -14.03 7.40 -119.93
N TYR A 257 -14.76 6.29 -119.72
CA TYR A 257 -15.49 5.62 -120.80
C TYR A 257 -16.60 6.47 -121.39
N GLU A 258 -17.38 7.16 -120.54
CA GLU A 258 -18.42 8.08 -121.00
C GLU A 258 -17.82 9.20 -121.83
N GLN A 259 -16.68 9.75 -121.41
CA GLN A 259 -15.92 10.73 -122.19
C GLN A 259 -15.52 10.15 -123.56
N VAL A 260 -14.96 8.94 -123.62
CA VAL A 260 -14.60 8.28 -124.90
C VAL A 260 -15.83 8.04 -125.80
N VAL A 261 -16.97 7.63 -125.23
CA VAL A 261 -18.21 7.42 -125.99
C VAL A 261 -18.75 8.75 -126.53
N VAL A 262 -18.71 9.81 -125.71
CA VAL A 262 -19.10 11.16 -126.14
C VAL A 262 -18.15 11.65 -127.22
N GLU A 263 -16.84 11.42 -127.09
CA GLU A 263 -15.83 11.75 -128.10
C GLU A 263 -16.08 11.00 -129.43
N ASP A 264 -16.30 9.68 -129.42
CA ASP A 264 -16.66 8.89 -130.62
C ASP A 264 -17.99 9.36 -131.23
N ARG A 265 -18.98 9.70 -130.42
CA ARG A 265 -20.26 10.24 -130.89
C ARG A 265 -20.07 11.61 -131.55
N ILE A 266 -19.24 12.48 -130.98
CA ILE A 266 -18.88 13.79 -131.55
C ILE A 266 -18.08 13.59 -132.84
N GLU A 267 -17.16 12.64 -132.90
CA GLU A 267 -16.37 12.34 -134.09
C GLU A 267 -17.21 11.80 -135.23
N LYS A 268 -18.13 10.86 -134.97
CA LYS A 268 -19.11 10.36 -135.95
C LYS A 268 -20.02 11.47 -136.44
N GLU A 269 -20.51 12.33 -135.55
CA GLU A 269 -21.35 13.47 -135.92
C GLU A 269 -20.57 14.50 -136.77
N LYS A 270 -19.30 14.77 -136.42
CA LYS A 270 -18.39 15.61 -137.22
C LYS A 270 -18.10 14.97 -138.59
N ALA A 271 -17.90 13.65 -138.65
CA ALA A 271 -17.68 12.93 -139.90
C ALA A 271 -18.92 13.00 -140.80
N ARG A 272 -20.12 12.75 -140.26
CA ARG A 272 -21.38 12.91 -141.00
C ARG A 272 -21.57 14.33 -141.50
N ARG A 273 -21.30 15.33 -140.66
CA ARG A 273 -21.39 16.75 -141.05
C ARG A 273 -20.38 17.12 -142.15
N LYS A 274 -19.18 16.53 -142.13
CA LYS A 274 -18.19 16.67 -143.22
C LYS A 274 -18.68 15.99 -144.50
N GLU A 275 -19.20 14.78 -144.44
CA GLU A 275 -19.77 14.10 -145.62
C GLU A 275 -20.96 14.86 -146.20
N GLU A 276 -21.85 15.39 -145.36
CA GLU A 276 -22.95 16.27 -145.78
C GLU A 276 -22.43 17.54 -146.45
N GLN A 277 -21.41 18.18 -145.89
CA GLN A 277 -20.74 19.35 -146.49
C GLN A 277 -20.10 18.99 -147.83
N GLU A 278 -19.34 17.90 -147.92
CA GLU A 278 -18.73 17.43 -149.17
C GLU A 278 -19.79 17.11 -150.22
N LEU A 279 -20.93 16.53 -149.84
CA LEU A 279 -22.05 16.26 -150.74
C LEU A 279 -22.70 17.58 -151.23
N GLU A 280 -22.86 18.55 -150.34
CA GLU A 280 -23.40 19.87 -150.65
C GLU A 280 -22.43 20.66 -151.56
N GLU A 281 -21.13 20.57 -151.30
CA GLU A 281 -20.06 21.09 -152.15
C GLU A 281 -20.02 20.38 -153.49
N LEU A 282 -20.26 19.06 -153.54
CA LEU A 282 -20.35 18.29 -154.78
C LEU A 282 -21.58 18.71 -155.58
N LYS A 283 -22.74 18.91 -154.94
CA LYS A 283 -23.95 19.47 -155.58
C LYS A 283 -23.71 20.88 -156.08
N ALA A 284 -23.04 21.74 -155.30
CA ALA A 284 -22.66 23.08 -155.71
C ALA A 284 -21.68 23.04 -156.89
N CYS A 285 -20.68 22.15 -156.86
CA CYS A 285 -19.74 21.91 -157.95
C CYS A 285 -20.46 21.39 -159.19
N VAL A 286 -21.43 20.48 -159.06
CA VAL A 286 -22.29 20.01 -160.17
C VAL A 286 -23.17 21.13 -160.70
N LYS A 287 -23.75 21.99 -159.83
CA LYS A 287 -24.50 23.19 -160.23
C LYS A 287 -23.61 24.20 -160.97
N VAL A 288 -22.39 24.43 -160.52
CA VAL A 288 -21.39 25.28 -161.20
C VAL A 288 -20.97 24.64 -162.52
N GLN A 289 -20.72 23.33 -162.56
CA GLN A 289 -20.38 22.60 -163.78
C GLN A 289 -21.54 22.62 -164.79
N SER A 290 -22.79 22.48 -164.33
CA SER A 290 -23.98 22.51 -165.19
C SER A 290 -24.33 23.94 -165.62
N TRP A 291 -24.15 24.95 -164.76
CA TRP A 291 -24.20 26.36 -165.13
C TRP A 291 -23.13 26.69 -166.16
N TRP A 292 -21.87 26.27 -165.95
CA TRP A 292 -20.78 26.48 -166.89
C TRP A 292 -21.02 25.76 -168.21
N ARG A 293 -21.48 24.49 -168.21
CA ARG A 293 -21.92 23.78 -169.41
C ARG A 293 -23.06 24.53 -170.13
N GLY A 294 -24.03 25.06 -169.38
CA GLY A 294 -25.12 25.87 -169.93
C GLY A 294 -24.67 27.24 -170.46
N VAL A 295 -23.68 27.88 -169.84
CA VAL A 295 -23.03 29.11 -170.32
C VAL A 295 -22.20 28.81 -171.58
N MET A 296 -21.48 27.69 -171.63
CA MET A 296 -20.77 27.24 -172.84
C MET A 296 -21.74 27.06 -174.01
N VAL A 297 -22.93 26.51 -173.78
CA VAL A 297 -23.99 26.39 -174.81
C VAL A 297 -24.59 27.75 -175.18
N ARG A 298 -24.96 28.59 -174.20
CA ARG A 298 -25.65 29.88 -174.44
C ARG A 298 -24.74 30.99 -174.97
N ARG A 299 -23.47 30.99 -174.61
CA ARG A 299 -22.44 31.90 -175.13
C ARG A 299 -21.67 31.33 -176.33
N GLN A 300 -22.06 30.15 -176.83
CA GLN A 300 -21.47 29.49 -178.00
C GLN A 300 -19.94 29.33 -177.92
N LEU A 301 -19.43 29.05 -176.72
CA LEU A 301 -18.02 28.81 -176.46
C LEU A 301 -17.77 27.30 -176.41
N GLY A 302 -16.67 26.85 -177.02
CA GLY A 302 -16.40 25.42 -177.21
C GLY A 302 -17.31 24.79 -178.27
N PRO A 303 -17.56 23.47 -178.23
CA PRO A 303 -17.93 22.64 -179.39
C PRO A 303 -19.32 22.90 -180.03
N TYR A 304 -19.98 24.02 -179.76
CA TYR A 304 -21.35 24.36 -180.16
C TYR A 304 -21.50 25.58 -181.13
N SER A 305 -20.43 26.05 -181.79
CA SER A 305 -20.49 27.10 -182.84
C SER A 305 -20.58 26.52 -184.28
N LYS A 306 -21.43 27.10 -185.17
CA LYS A 306 -21.73 26.59 -186.54
C LYS A 306 -20.85 27.22 -187.67
N LYS A 307 -19.84 26.44 -188.09
CA LYS A 307 -19.33 26.07 -189.45
C LYS A 307 -18.83 27.08 -190.50
N LYS A 308 -17.55 26.89 -190.92
CA LYS A 308 -17.09 26.84 -192.34
C LYS A 308 -15.88 25.86 -192.56
N LYS A 309 -16.09 24.87 -193.47
CA LYS A 309 -15.20 24.04 -194.38
C LYS A 309 -13.73 23.74 -193.97
N LYS A 310 -13.16 22.50 -194.04
CA LYS A 310 -12.94 21.52 -195.15
C LYS A 310 -12.31 20.22 -194.51
N LYS A 311 -12.85 19.00 -194.63
CA LYS A 311 -12.66 17.91 -195.63
C LYS A 311 -11.38 17.01 -195.49
N GLY A 312 -11.60 15.71 -195.16
CA GLY A 312 -10.71 14.54 -195.37
C GLY A 312 -9.91 14.06 -194.14
N LYS A 313 -9.55 12.79 -193.89
CA LYS A 313 -9.80 11.46 -194.49
C LYS A 313 -9.11 10.43 -193.56
N LYS A 314 -9.84 9.40 -193.11
CA LYS A 314 -9.49 7.97 -192.90
C LYS A 314 -8.08 7.51 -192.39
N GLY A 315 -8.11 6.70 -191.32
CA GLY A 315 -7.17 5.58 -191.02
C GLY A 315 -6.36 5.76 -189.72
N LYS A 316 -5.87 4.75 -188.99
CA LYS A 316 -6.07 3.28 -188.91
C LYS A 316 -5.17 2.79 -187.73
N LYS A 317 -5.74 2.03 -186.78
CA LYS A 317 -5.21 0.85 -186.05
C LYS A 317 -3.76 0.79 -185.50
N GLY A 318 -3.66 0.39 -184.22
CA GLY A 318 -2.55 -0.40 -183.59
C GLY A 318 -1.62 0.40 -182.67
N SER A 319 -1.00 -0.12 -181.61
CA SER A 319 -0.97 -1.43 -180.94
C SER A 319 0.06 -1.36 -179.79
N GLY A 320 -0.26 -1.91 -178.60
CA GLY A 320 0.69 -2.42 -177.58
C GLY A 320 1.48 -1.37 -176.76
N LYS A 321 2.14 -1.69 -175.64
CA LYS A 321 2.23 -2.84 -174.73
C LYS A 321 3.34 -2.49 -173.70
N LYS A 322 3.07 -2.55 -172.39
CA LYS A 322 3.96 -2.94 -171.24
C LYS A 322 3.48 -2.26 -169.94
N LYS A 323 3.65 -2.72 -168.70
CA LYS A 323 3.99 -3.96 -167.97
C LYS A 323 4.72 -3.51 -166.69
N GLY A 324 4.23 -3.88 -165.50
CA GLY A 324 4.96 -3.87 -164.22
C GLY A 324 4.79 -2.61 -163.34
N LYS A 325 4.89 -2.64 -162.00
CA LYS A 325 5.13 -3.71 -161.01
C LYS A 325 5.11 -3.06 -159.59
N LYS A 326 4.54 -3.79 -158.60
CA LYS A 326 4.99 -3.98 -157.18
C LYS A 326 4.95 -2.88 -156.09
N LYS A 327 4.47 -3.38 -154.93
CA LYS A 327 4.84 -3.15 -153.50
C LYS A 327 4.41 -1.81 -152.88
N LYS A 328 3.91 -1.76 -151.64
CA LYS A 328 4.18 -2.59 -150.45
C LYS A 328 2.90 -2.76 -149.62
#